data_AF-A0A3T1C980-F1
#
_entry.id   AF-A0A3T1C980-F1
#
_cell.length_a   1.000
_cell.length_b   1.000
_cell.length_c   1.000
_cell.angle_alpha   90.00
_cell.angle_beta   90.00
_cell.angle_gamma   90.00
#
_symmetry.space_group_name_H-M   'P 1'
#
loop_
_entity.id
_entity.type
_entity.pdbx_description
1 polymer ?
#
loop_
_entity_poly.entity_id
_entity_poly.type
_entity_poly.pdbx_seq_one_letter_code
_entity_poly.pdbx_strand_id
1 'polypeptide(L)'
;MKSTKDKKLAVFQQLSQEVEPISLPILLEKLGSGYSERSVRRWLAEMISEGLLERLGQKRGTKYYAIQLAKREMSKTSNCFGTASTKAIQQVRRPLYERMPLAYNDHWFDTYQPNITFYLFTRIF
;
A
#
# COMPACT_ATOMS: atom_id res chain seq x y z
N MET A 1 -11.99 12.13 -28.79
CA MET A 1 -10.57 12.16 -28.40
C MET A 1 -10.46 11.58 -26.99
N LYS A 2 -9.60 10.58 -26.73
CA LYS A 2 -9.40 10.05 -25.36
C LYS A 2 -8.87 11.16 -24.45
N SER A 3 -9.42 11.27 -23.25
CA SER A 3 -8.98 12.26 -22.25
C SER A 3 -7.53 12.01 -21.85
N THR A 4 -6.83 13.06 -21.42
CA THR A 4 -5.45 12.94 -20.89
C THR A 4 -5.37 11.93 -19.74
N LYS A 5 -6.43 11.84 -18.92
CA LYS A 5 -6.55 10.85 -17.84
C LYS A 5 -6.61 9.42 -18.39
N ASP A 6 -7.42 9.19 -19.43
CA ASP A 6 -7.56 7.87 -20.06
C ASP A 6 -6.24 7.39 -20.68
N LYS A 7 -5.48 8.32 -21.27
CA LYS A 7 -4.14 8.03 -21.81
C LYS A 7 -3.14 7.69 -20.71
N LYS A 8 -3.11 8.43 -19.59
CA LYS A 8 -2.26 8.12 -18.43
C LYS A 8 -2.60 6.73 -17.86
N LEU A 9 -3.89 6.41 -17.76
CA LEU A 9 -4.37 5.13 -17.28
C LEU A 9 -3.98 3.97 -18.20
N ALA A 10 -4.07 4.16 -19.52
CA ALA A 10 -3.63 3.16 -20.50
C ALA A 10 -2.12 2.85 -20.39
N VAL A 11 -1.28 3.87 -20.13
CA VAL A 11 0.16 3.66 -19.89
C VAL A 11 0.39 2.79 -18.65
N PHE A 12 -0.33 3.06 -17.57
CA PHE A 12 -0.23 2.27 -16.34
C PHE A 12 -0.71 0.83 -16.55
N GLN A 13 -1.85 0.65 -17.24
CA GLN A 13 -2.37 -0.68 -17.58
C GLN A 13 -1.36 -1.49 -18.39
N GLN A 14 -0.74 -0.89 -19.41
CA GLN A 14 0.29 -1.57 -20.20
C GLN A 14 1.44 -2.05 -19.32
N LEU A 15 1.96 -1.21 -18.41
CA LEU A 15 3.05 -1.61 -17.51
C LEU A 15 2.63 -2.66 -16.46
N SER A 16 1.35 -2.72 -16.11
CA SER A 16 0.83 -3.69 -15.14
C SER A 16 0.69 -5.12 -15.69
N GLN A 17 0.53 -5.25 -17.02
CA GLN A 17 0.40 -6.54 -17.70
C GLN A 17 1.76 -7.23 -17.94
N GLU A 18 2.85 -6.50 -17.72
CA GLU A 18 4.18 -6.92 -18.12
C GLU A 18 4.92 -7.51 -16.92
N VAL A 19 5.45 -8.71 -17.11
CA VAL A 19 6.16 -9.45 -16.05
C VAL A 19 7.59 -8.91 -15.87
N GLU A 20 8.19 -8.41 -16.96
CA GLU A 20 9.55 -7.89 -16.96
C GLU A 20 9.60 -6.36 -17.03
N PRO A 21 10.66 -5.72 -16.47
CA PRO A 21 10.86 -4.28 -16.61
C PRO A 21 11.08 -3.86 -18.06
N ILE A 22 10.36 -2.84 -18.53
CA ILE A 22 10.36 -2.39 -19.92
C ILE A 22 11.06 -1.04 -20.08
N SER A 23 11.84 -0.87 -21.15
CA SER A 23 12.44 0.40 -21.51
C SER A 23 11.45 1.34 -22.19
N LEU A 24 11.67 2.65 -22.08
CA LEU A 24 10.78 3.64 -22.67
C LEU A 24 10.54 3.48 -24.20
N PRO A 25 11.54 3.16 -25.03
CA PRO A 25 11.31 2.92 -26.46
C PRO A 25 10.31 1.79 -26.71
N ILE A 26 10.48 0.64 -26.04
CA ILE A 26 9.61 -0.52 -26.18
C ILE A 26 8.20 -0.19 -25.68
N LEU A 27 8.08 0.58 -24.59
CA LEU A 27 6.79 1.02 -24.07
C LEU A 27 6.04 1.90 -25.09
N LEU A 28 6.74 2.80 -25.80
CA LEU A 28 6.15 3.65 -26.83
C LEU A 28 5.70 2.84 -28.06
N GLU A 29 6.49 1.84 -28.47
CA GLU A 29 6.11 0.93 -29.56
C GLU A 29 4.82 0.18 -29.23
N LYS A 30 4.69 -0.34 -28.00
CA LYS A 30 3.48 -1.06 -27.54
C LYS A 30 2.25 -0.15 -27.45
N LEU A 31 2.43 1.12 -27.11
CA LEU A 31 1.33 2.10 -26.97
C LEU A 31 0.86 2.68 -28.32
N GLY A 32 1.72 2.70 -29.34
CA GLY A 32 1.42 3.22 -30.67
C GLY A 32 1.51 4.75 -30.82
N SER A 33 1.17 5.25 -32.00
CA SER A 33 1.39 6.65 -32.44
C SER A 33 0.57 7.73 -31.72
N GLY A 34 -0.33 7.35 -30.81
CA GLY A 34 -1.18 8.28 -30.05
C GLY A 34 -0.53 8.93 -28.83
N TYR A 35 0.73 8.58 -28.54
CA TYR A 35 1.45 8.95 -27.30
C TYR A 35 2.76 9.65 -27.62
N SER A 36 2.91 10.90 -27.17
CA SER A 36 4.19 11.60 -27.28
C SER A 36 5.15 11.15 -26.18
N GLU A 37 6.42 10.98 -26.53
CA GLU A 37 7.48 10.60 -25.60
C GLU A 37 7.54 11.55 -24.38
N ARG A 38 7.43 12.85 -24.61
CA ARG A 38 7.44 13.88 -23.56
C ARG A 38 6.30 13.67 -22.55
N SER A 39 5.09 13.38 -23.03
CA SER A 39 3.93 13.15 -22.16
C SER A 39 4.10 11.87 -21.33
N VAL A 40 4.57 10.79 -21.95
CA VAL A 40 4.79 9.51 -21.27
C VAL A 40 5.86 9.66 -20.18
N ARG A 41 6.99 10.32 -20.48
CA ARG A 41 8.02 10.62 -19.45
C ARG A 41 7.47 11.40 -18.27
N ARG A 42 6.67 12.43 -18.53
CA ARG A 42 6.04 13.23 -17.47
C ARG A 42 5.14 12.37 -16.58
N TRP A 43 4.27 11.55 -17.17
CA TRP A 43 3.38 10.68 -16.42
C TRP A 43 4.13 9.58 -15.66
N LEU A 44 5.18 9.01 -16.24
CA LEU A 44 6.04 8.06 -15.53
C LEU A 44 6.67 8.70 -14.29
N ALA A 45 7.19 9.93 -14.41
CA ALA A 45 7.76 10.66 -13.27
C ALA A 45 6.72 10.93 -12.18
N GLU A 46 5.51 11.37 -12.55
CA GLU A 46 4.38 11.55 -11.62
C GLU A 46 4.05 10.23 -10.91
N MET A 47 3.86 9.14 -11.65
CA MET A 47 3.50 7.83 -11.08
C MET A 47 4.62 7.23 -10.22
N ILE A 48 5.89 7.52 -10.52
CA ILE A 48 7.02 7.16 -9.64
C ILE A 48 6.96 7.96 -8.35
N SER A 49 6.67 9.27 -8.42
CA SER A 49 6.55 10.11 -7.23
C SER A 49 5.36 9.72 -6.34
N GLU A 50 4.27 9.24 -6.94
CA GLU A 50 3.11 8.64 -6.27
C GLU A 50 3.39 7.22 -5.76
N GLY A 51 4.53 6.63 -6.13
CA GLY A 51 4.94 5.29 -5.73
C GLY A 51 4.15 4.16 -6.41
N LEU A 52 3.52 4.42 -7.56
CA LEU A 52 2.80 3.41 -8.35
C LEU A 52 3.75 2.60 -9.24
N LEU A 53 4.87 3.21 -9.66
CA LEU A 53 5.88 2.61 -10.53
C LEU A 53 7.27 2.68 -9.89
N GLU A 54 8.12 1.74 -10.26
CA GLU A 54 9.54 1.76 -9.91
C GLU A 54 10.42 1.85 -11.16
N ARG A 55 11.61 2.42 -10.97
CA ARG A 55 12.60 2.67 -12.01
C ARG A 55 13.86 1.84 -11.73
N LEU A 56 14.23 0.96 -12.66
CA LEU A 56 15.43 0.14 -12.56
C LEU A 56 16.52 0.69 -13.50
N GLY A 57 17.71 0.96 -12.93
CA GLY A 57 18.89 1.44 -13.67
C GLY A 57 18.99 2.96 -13.80
N GLN A 58 20.15 3.42 -14.30
CA GLN A 58 20.46 4.84 -14.51
C GLN A 58 20.62 5.15 -16.01
N LYS A 59 20.14 6.32 -16.44
CA LYS A 59 20.28 6.88 -17.80
C LYS A 59 19.62 6.04 -18.92
N ARG A 60 20.36 5.65 -19.96
CA ARG A 60 19.82 5.05 -21.20
C ARG A 60 19.29 3.61 -21.00
N GLY A 61 19.75 2.93 -19.96
CA GLY A 61 19.29 1.58 -19.58
C GLY A 61 18.11 1.57 -18.63
N THR A 62 17.43 2.70 -18.43
CA THR A 62 16.31 2.79 -17.49
C THR A 62 15.13 1.94 -17.95
N LYS A 63 14.69 1.04 -17.08
CA LYS A 63 13.49 0.21 -17.24
C LYS A 63 12.45 0.57 -16.18
N TYR A 64 11.18 0.41 -16.51
CA TYR A 64 10.04 0.70 -15.65
C TYR A 64 9.21 -0.56 -15.45
N TYR A 65 8.67 -0.72 -14.24
CA TYR A 65 7.69 -1.76 -13.94
C TYR A 65 6.66 -1.25 -12.95
N ALA A 66 5.46 -1.81 -13.03
CA ALA A 66 4.40 -1.49 -12.07
C ALA A 66 4.68 -2.19 -10.74
N ILE A 67 4.55 -1.45 -9.64
CA ILE A 67 4.56 -2.05 -8.32
C ILE A 67 3.21 -2.77 -8.18
N GLN A 68 3.22 -4.10 -8.31
CA GLN A 68 2.05 -4.90 -7.97
C GLN A 68 1.71 -4.65 -6.50
N LEU A 69 0.54 -4.07 -6.23
CA LEU A 69 0.06 -3.80 -4.87
C LEU A 69 0.08 -5.06 -3.99
N ALA A 70 -0.13 -6.24 -4.57
CA ALA A 70 0.00 -7.54 -3.89
C ALA A 70 1.42 -7.79 -3.32
N LYS A 71 2.47 -7.29 -3.99
CA LYS A 71 3.87 -7.40 -3.53
C LYS A 71 4.21 -6.35 -2.46
N ARG A 72 3.48 -5.24 -2.42
CA ARG A 72 3.57 -4.22 -1.35
C ARG A 72 3.12 -4.77 0.00
N GLU A 73 2.15 -5.67 0.02
CA GLU A 73 1.74 -6.34 1.27
C GLU A 73 2.81 -7.30 1.81
N MET A 74 3.69 -7.83 0.95
CA MET A 74 4.73 -8.77 1.36
C MET A 74 6.05 -8.11 1.80
N SER A 75 6.40 -6.92 1.30
CA SER A 75 7.74 -6.34 1.51
C SER A 75 7.81 -5.13 2.46
N LYS A 76 6.68 -4.65 2.98
CA LYS A 76 6.66 -3.56 3.99
C LYS A 76 5.63 -3.78 5.10
N THR A 77 5.77 -4.87 5.82
CA THR A 77 5.59 -4.81 7.28
C THR A 77 6.71 -5.60 7.92
N SER A 78 7.90 -4.98 8.05
CA SER A 78 8.64 -5.19 9.29
C SER A 78 7.66 -4.78 10.39
N ASN A 79 6.98 -5.76 10.96
CA ASN A 79 5.88 -5.55 11.88
C ASN A 79 6.43 -4.66 13.01
N CYS A 80 6.11 -3.37 12.99
CA CYS A 80 6.60 -2.40 13.97
C CYS A 80 6.03 -2.68 15.37
N PHE A 81 5.06 -3.59 15.41
CA PHE A 81 4.42 -4.10 16.59
C PHE A 81 5.20 -5.26 17.19
N GLY A 82 5.40 -5.19 18.51
CA GLY A 82 5.85 -6.34 19.30
C GLY A 82 4.89 -7.53 19.20
N THR A 83 5.32 -8.66 19.74
CA THR A 83 4.55 -9.92 19.70
C THR A 83 3.19 -9.78 20.38
N ALA A 84 3.09 -9.04 21.48
CA ALA A 84 1.84 -8.78 22.20
C ALA A 84 0.82 -8.01 21.33
N SER A 85 1.26 -6.90 20.73
CA SER A 85 0.43 -6.07 19.84
C SER A 85 0.00 -6.85 18.60
N THR A 86 0.89 -7.68 18.05
CA THR A 86 0.57 -8.54 16.92
C THR A 86 -0.54 -9.55 17.24
N LYS A 87 -0.49 -10.17 18.42
CA LYS A 87 -1.56 -11.08 18.90
C LYS A 87 -2.91 -10.35 19.02
N ALA A 88 -2.91 -9.15 19.58
CA ALA A 88 -4.12 -8.34 19.70
C ALA A 88 -4.71 -7.98 18.33
N ILE A 89 -3.87 -7.56 17.38
CA ILE A 89 -4.28 -7.26 15.99
C ILE A 89 -4.88 -8.50 15.33
N GLN A 90 -4.24 -9.67 15.47
CA GLN A 90 -4.75 -10.92 14.93
C GLN A 90 -6.12 -11.30 15.51
N GLN A 91 -6.32 -11.08 16.81
CA GLN A 91 -7.61 -11.32 17.46
C GLN A 91 -8.72 -10.42 16.91
N VAL A 92 -8.44 -9.13 16.71
CA VAL A 92 -9.41 -8.16 16.13
C VAL A 92 -9.71 -8.45 14.67
N ARG A 93 -8.76 -9.02 13.91
CA ARG A 93 -8.97 -9.35 12.48
C ARG A 93 -9.86 -10.57 12.24
N ARG A 94 -10.10 -11.42 13.24
CA ARG A 94 -10.98 -12.59 13.08
C ARG A 94 -12.42 -12.16 12.77
N PRO A 95 -13.20 -12.96 12.02
CA PRO A 95 -14.64 -12.77 11.89
C PRO A 95 -15.34 -12.71 13.24
N LEU A 96 -16.42 -11.92 13.36
CA LEU A 96 -17.10 -11.68 14.65
C LEU A 96 -17.52 -12.97 15.37
N TYR A 97 -17.98 -13.98 14.62
CA TYR A 97 -18.42 -15.26 15.14
C TYR A 97 -17.26 -16.18 15.60
N GLU A 98 -16.01 -15.87 15.24
CA GLU A 98 -14.81 -16.58 15.67
C GLU A 98 -14.07 -15.85 16.82
N ARG A 99 -14.54 -14.67 17.21
CA ARG A 99 -13.97 -13.92 18.33
C ARG A 99 -14.52 -14.47 19.64
N MET A 100 -13.63 -14.63 20.61
CA MET A 100 -14.06 -14.87 21.99
C MET A 100 -14.77 -13.62 22.50
N PRO A 101 -16.00 -13.73 23.02
CA PRO A 101 -16.70 -12.59 23.61
C PRO A 101 -15.91 -12.07 24.81
N LEU A 102 -15.69 -10.76 24.83
CA LEU A 102 -15.02 -10.08 25.93
C LEU A 102 -16.07 -9.19 26.61
N ALA A 103 -16.44 -9.53 27.84
CA ALA A 103 -17.30 -8.69 28.66
C ALA A 103 -16.46 -7.65 29.40
N TYR A 104 -17.12 -6.60 29.89
CA TYR A 104 -16.49 -5.71 30.86
C TYR A 104 -16.29 -6.45 32.19
N ASN A 105 -15.35 -5.95 32.99
CA ASN A 105 -15.20 -6.43 34.35
C ASN A 105 -16.24 -5.73 35.23
N ASP A 106 -17.39 -6.37 35.44
CA ASP A 106 -18.50 -5.79 36.22
C ASP A 106 -18.07 -5.41 37.64
N HIS A 107 -17.28 -6.26 38.29
CA HIS A 107 -16.75 -5.99 39.62
C HIS A 107 -15.86 -4.72 39.66
N TRP A 108 -15.20 -4.37 38.55
CA TRP A 108 -14.45 -3.12 38.49
C TRP A 108 -15.37 -1.90 38.54
N PHE A 109 -16.53 -1.96 37.87
CA PHE A 109 -17.50 -0.86 37.91
C PHE A 109 -18.05 -0.65 39.32
N ASP A 110 -18.36 -1.75 40.02
CA ASP A 110 -18.89 -1.68 41.38
C ASP A 110 -17.89 -1.09 42.38
N THR A 111 -16.59 -1.24 42.11
CA THR A 111 -15.51 -0.78 42.98
C THR A 111 -14.84 0.50 42.50
N TYR A 112 -15.30 1.06 41.37
CA TYR A 112 -14.70 2.26 40.77
C TYR A 112 -14.95 3.49 41.64
N GLN A 113 -13.85 4.15 42.01
CA GLN A 113 -13.87 5.45 42.67
C GLN A 113 -13.29 6.51 41.72
N PRO A 114 -14.10 7.51 41.32
CA PRO A 114 -13.65 8.62 40.49
C PRO A 114 -12.44 9.32 41.10
N ASN A 115 -11.47 9.69 40.25
CA ASN A 115 -10.24 10.39 40.63
C ASN A 115 -9.31 9.65 41.62
N ILE A 116 -9.67 8.43 42.03
CA ILE A 116 -8.90 7.60 42.97
C ILE A 116 -8.41 6.32 42.27
N THR A 117 -9.30 5.69 41.51
CA THR A 117 -9.00 4.45 40.78
C THR A 117 -8.89 4.70 39.29
N PHE A 118 -8.12 3.85 38.60
CA PHE A 118 -7.87 3.96 37.16
C PHE A 118 -8.27 2.66 36.47
N TYR A 119 -8.97 2.77 35.34
CA TYR A 119 -9.36 1.61 34.54
C TYR A 119 -8.16 0.92 33.90
N LEU A 120 -7.15 1.72 33.51
CA LEU A 120 -5.89 1.25 32.96
C LEU A 120 -4.76 1.71 33.88
N PHE A 121 -4.09 0.76 34.53
CA PHE A 121 -3.00 1.05 35.46
C PHE A 121 -1.63 1.11 34.76
N THR A 122 -1.53 0.59 33.53
CA THR A 122 -0.26 0.54 32.79
C THR A 122 -0.11 1.76 31.88
N ARG A 123 1.00 2.49 32.05
CA ARG A 123 1.41 3.54 31.11
C ARG A 123 1.89 2.86 29.82
N ILE A 124 1.11 2.96 28.75
CA ILE A 124 1.49 2.49 27.42
C ILE A 124 2.34 3.59 26.77
N PHE A 125 3.66 3.41 26.72
CA PHE A 125 4.58 4.19 25.90
C PHE A 125 5.47 3.24 25.08
#